data_AF-A0AAU4A4U7-F1
#
_entry.id   AF-A0AAU4A4U7-F1
#
_cell.length_a   1.000
_cell.length_b   1.000
_cell.length_c   1.000
_cell.angle_alpha   90.00
_cell.angle_beta   90.00
_cell.angle_gamma   90.00
#
_symmetry.space_group_name_H-M   'P 1'
#
loop_
_entity.id
_entity.type
_entity.pdbx_description
1 polymer ?
#
loop_
_entity_poly.entity_id
_entity_poly.type
_entity_poly.pdbx_seq_one_letter_code
_entity_poly.pdbx_strand_id
1 'polypeptide(L)'
;MALSAKWEEIFGADPGPVPAQGGGARMTLASAAAAGDGGGPGIQFSKQPWTSASGVAAQLRTSSNEAIADLGHDGKEGSGGATGFDATAALAEIGGSWKDRLTSVRGECDRLSEALHTVGKSFGETDDQVGANLKAATPQPSPSPRAR
;
A
#
# COMPACT_ATOMS: atom_id res chain seq x y z
N MET A 1 7.10 22.41 -27.71
CA MET A 1 8.51 22.01 -27.87
C MET A 1 8.53 20.50 -27.90
N ALA A 2 9.08 19.89 -28.94
CA ALA A 2 9.23 18.43 -29.00
C ALA A 2 10.44 18.00 -28.15
N LEU A 3 10.30 16.92 -27.38
CA LEU A 3 11.42 16.31 -26.68
C LEU A 3 12.37 15.68 -27.70
N SER A 4 13.67 15.59 -27.39
CA SER A 4 14.60 14.89 -28.27
C SER A 4 14.32 13.38 -28.27
N ALA A 5 14.70 12.68 -29.35
CA ALA A 5 14.41 11.25 -29.53
C ALA A 5 14.84 10.37 -28.36
N LYS A 6 15.93 10.74 -27.67
CA LYS A 6 16.43 10.04 -26.49
C LYS A 6 15.50 10.18 -25.28
N TRP A 7 14.81 11.32 -25.15
CA TRP A 7 13.87 11.56 -24.05
C TRP A 7 12.49 10.95 -24.34
N GLU A 8 12.09 10.87 -25.61
CA GLU A 8 10.92 10.07 -26.05
C GLU A 8 11.10 8.58 -25.75
N GLU A 9 12.30 8.02 -25.91
CA GLU A 9 12.56 6.62 -25.57
C GLU A 9 12.40 6.32 -24.06
N ILE A 10 12.82 7.26 -23.21
CA ILE A 10 12.81 7.08 -21.75
C ILE A 10 11.43 7.35 -21.14
N PHE A 11 10.68 8.32 -21.68
CA PHE A 11 9.42 8.80 -21.07
C PHE A 11 8.19 8.70 -21.98
N GLY A 12 8.38 8.45 -23.28
CA GLY A 12 7.33 8.30 -24.28
C GLY A 12 6.90 6.85 -24.51
N ALA A 13 7.40 5.90 -23.71
CA ALA A 13 6.84 4.56 -23.66
C ALA A 13 5.42 4.64 -23.09
N ASP A 14 4.45 4.78 -24.00
CA ASP A 14 3.03 4.52 -23.77
C ASP A 14 2.93 3.19 -23.01
N PRO A 15 2.43 3.16 -21.75
CA PRO A 15 2.07 1.91 -21.13
C PRO A 15 0.91 1.38 -21.95
N GLY A 16 1.24 0.52 -22.92
CA GLY A 16 0.30 0.03 -23.92
C GLY A 16 -1.01 -0.44 -23.28
N PRO A 17 -2.11 -0.48 -24.06
CA PRO A 17 -3.44 -0.68 -23.52
C PRO A 17 -3.48 -1.90 -22.60
N VAL A 18 -3.74 -1.65 -21.31
CA VAL A 18 -4.16 -2.72 -20.41
C VAL A 18 -5.38 -3.39 -21.05
N PRO A 19 -5.39 -4.71 -21.24
CA PRO A 19 -6.53 -5.36 -21.87
C PRO A 19 -7.78 -5.06 -21.05
N ALA A 20 -8.70 -4.29 -21.64
CA ALA A 20 -10.03 -4.12 -21.12
C ALA A 20 -10.72 -5.48 -21.12
N GLN A 21 -10.77 -6.14 -19.97
CA GLN A 21 -11.55 -7.35 -19.77
C GLN A 21 -13.03 -6.94 -19.74
N GLY A 22 -13.60 -6.76 -20.94
CA GLY A 22 -15.01 -6.54 -21.17
C GLY A 22 -15.79 -7.81 -20.86
N GLY A 23 -16.20 -7.97 -19.61
CA GLY A 23 -17.30 -8.83 -19.21
C GLY A 23 -18.31 -7.96 -18.46
N GLY A 24 -19.49 -7.74 -19.05
CA GLY A 24 -20.56 -6.95 -18.44
C GLY A 24 -20.99 -7.53 -17.10
N ALA A 25 -20.38 -7.04 -16.01
CA ALA A 25 -20.81 -7.36 -14.66
C ALA A 25 -22.07 -6.56 -14.37
N ARG A 26 -23.23 -7.23 -14.40
CA ARG A 26 -24.42 -6.74 -13.70
C ARG A 26 -24.03 -6.60 -12.22
N MET A 27 -24.01 -5.36 -11.73
CA MET A 27 -23.81 -5.07 -10.31
C MET A 27 -25.01 -5.59 -9.52
N THR A 28 -24.95 -6.83 -9.05
CA THR A 28 -25.88 -7.32 -8.04
C THR A 28 -25.46 -6.71 -6.71
N LEU A 29 -26.29 -5.81 -6.17
CA LEU A 29 -26.14 -5.29 -4.82
C LEU A 29 -26.20 -6.46 -3.82
N ALA A 30 -25.20 -6.59 -2.95
CA ALA A 30 -25.10 -7.66 -1.95
C ALA A 30 -26.27 -7.70 -0.95
N SER A 31 -27.08 -6.65 -0.90
CA SER A 31 -28.27 -6.53 -0.05
C SER A 31 -29.56 -7.06 -0.70
N ALA A 32 -29.50 -7.55 -1.94
CA ALA A 32 -30.65 -8.09 -2.67
C ALA A 32 -30.48 -9.58 -2.98
N ALA A 33 -30.15 -10.40 -1.99
CA ALA A 33 -30.39 -11.84 -2.04
C ALA A 33 -31.45 -12.18 -0.98
N ALA A 34 -32.58 -12.67 -1.46
CA ALA A 34 -33.73 -13.08 -0.69
C ALA A 34 -33.36 -14.15 0.36
N ALA A 35 -34.16 -14.17 1.43
CA ALA A 35 -34.10 -15.10 2.55
C ALA A 35 -33.83 -16.56 2.10
N GLY A 36 -32.78 -17.16 2.63
CA GLY A 36 -32.45 -18.56 2.36
C GLY A 36 -31.10 -18.98 2.92
N ASP A 37 -31.17 -19.61 4.10
CA ASP A 37 -30.20 -20.53 4.72
C ASP A 37 -28.76 -20.04 5.01
N GLY A 38 -28.23 -20.53 6.14
CA GLY A 38 -27.05 -19.99 6.81
C GLY A 38 -25.73 -20.26 6.11
N GLY A 39 -24.80 -19.32 6.27
CA GLY A 39 -23.37 -19.52 5.96
C GLY A 39 -22.90 -18.85 4.66
N GLY A 40 -23.14 -17.56 4.48
CA GLY A 40 -22.33 -16.77 3.55
C GLY A 40 -20.86 -16.76 4.02
N PRO A 41 -19.86 -16.69 3.11
CA PRO A 41 -18.46 -16.57 3.52
C PRO A 41 -18.34 -15.33 4.40
N GLY A 42 -18.19 -15.56 5.70
CA GLY A 42 -18.01 -14.51 6.67
C GLY A 42 -16.89 -13.59 6.21
N ILE A 43 -17.07 -12.28 6.37
CA ILE A 43 -16.03 -11.30 6.09
C ILE A 43 -14.79 -11.73 6.88
N GLN A 44 -13.81 -12.31 6.20
CA GLN A 44 -12.58 -12.78 6.84
C GLN A 44 -11.76 -11.55 7.18
N PHE A 45 -11.87 -11.10 8.44
CA PHE A 45 -11.05 -10.02 9.00
C PHE A 45 -9.62 -10.54 9.21
N SER A 46 -8.88 -10.72 8.13
CA SER A 46 -7.51 -11.23 8.20
C SER A 46 -6.54 -10.11 8.58
N LYS A 47 -5.52 -10.45 9.37
CA LYS A 47 -4.35 -9.61 9.71
C LYS A 47 -3.52 -9.18 8.50
N GLN A 48 -3.66 -9.89 7.38
CA GLN A 48 -2.76 -9.84 6.23
C GLN A 48 -2.78 -8.50 5.46
N PRO A 49 -3.93 -7.87 5.17
CA PRO A 49 -3.95 -6.63 4.38
C PRO A 49 -3.25 -5.48 5.10
N TRP A 50 -3.47 -5.33 6.41
CA TRP A 50 -2.87 -4.26 7.23
C TRP A 50 -1.36 -4.44 7.40
N THR A 51 -0.93 -5.68 7.68
CA THR A 51 0.50 -5.99 7.83
C THR A 51 1.24 -5.84 6.49
N SER A 52 0.62 -6.26 5.38
CA SER A 52 1.17 -6.08 4.03
C SER A 52 1.30 -4.60 3.67
N ALA A 53 0.25 -3.80 3.88
CA ALA A 53 0.26 -2.36 3.62
C ALA A 53 1.32 -1.64 4.48
N SER A 54 1.50 -2.05 5.75
CA SER A 54 2.59 -1.56 6.60
C SER A 54 3.97 -1.84 6.00
N GLY A 55 4.18 -3.03 5.45
CA GLY A 55 5.42 -3.41 4.77
C GLY A 55 5.70 -2.56 3.53
N VAL A 56 4.68 -2.30 2.71
CA VAL A 56 4.80 -1.40 1.53
C VAL A 56 5.17 0.02 1.97
N ALA A 57 4.52 0.55 3.01
CA ALA A 57 4.86 1.87 3.56
C ALA A 57 6.32 1.92 4.07
N ALA A 58 6.81 0.85 4.72
CA ALA A 58 8.21 0.77 5.15
C ALA A 58 9.20 0.76 3.96
N GLN A 59 8.85 0.09 2.86
CA GLN A 59 9.66 0.09 1.64
C GLN A 59 9.69 1.49 1.00
N LEU A 60 8.54 2.15 0.86
CA LEU A 60 8.46 3.50 0.32
C LEU A 60 9.23 4.53 1.15
N ARG A 61 9.22 4.38 2.48
CA ARG A 61 10.05 5.18 3.38
C ARG A 61 11.54 5.01 3.09
N THR A 62 11.98 3.77 2.89
CA THR A 62 13.39 3.44 2.61
C THR A 62 13.83 3.99 1.26
N SER A 63 13.06 3.74 0.19
CA SER A 63 13.40 4.24 -1.15
C SER A 63 13.36 5.77 -1.24
N SER A 64 12.43 6.42 -0.52
CA SER A 64 12.42 7.89 -0.43
C SER A 64 13.67 8.43 0.26
N ASN A 65 14.19 7.72 1.27
CA ASN A 65 15.42 8.10 1.96
C ASN A 65 16.67 7.93 1.07
N GLU A 66 16.72 6.88 0.26
CA GLU A 66 17.77 6.67 -0.74
C GLU A 66 17.76 7.80 -1.78
N ALA A 67 16.59 8.13 -2.34
CA ALA A 67 16.45 9.23 -3.30
C ALA A 67 16.86 10.60 -2.72
N ILE A 68 16.60 10.85 -1.43
CA ILE A 68 17.07 12.07 -0.74
C ILE A 68 18.61 12.10 -0.68
N ALA A 69 19.25 10.96 -0.41
CA ALA A 69 20.69 10.84 -0.36
C ALA A 69 21.33 11.08 -1.74
N ASP A 70 20.76 10.49 -2.79
CA ASP A 70 21.23 10.64 -4.17
C ASP A 70 21.14 12.11 -4.62
N LEU A 71 19.99 12.77 -4.38
CA LEU A 71 19.83 14.22 -4.61
C LEU A 71 20.79 15.08 -3.77
N GLY A 72 21.33 14.55 -2.67
CA GLY A 72 22.34 15.21 -1.84
C GLY A 72 23.76 15.05 -2.39
N HIS A 73 24.04 13.96 -3.10
CA HIS A 73 25.35 13.63 -3.66
C HIS A 73 25.56 14.35 -5.00
N ASP A 74 24.60 14.28 -5.93
CA ASP A 74 24.69 14.88 -7.26
C ASP A 74 24.82 16.41 -7.23
N GLY A 75 24.23 17.06 -6.21
CA GLY A 75 24.32 18.51 -6.02
C GLY A 75 25.70 19.02 -5.57
N LYS A 76 26.56 18.14 -5.03
CA LYS A 76 27.90 18.51 -4.52
C LYS A 76 29.01 18.30 -5.55
N GLU A 77 28.88 17.31 -6.43
CA GLU A 77 29.97 16.95 -7.36
C GLU A 77 30.01 17.81 -8.64
N GLY A 78 28.92 18.49 -9.01
CA GLY A 78 28.83 19.27 -10.25
C GLY A 78 29.08 20.79 -10.15
N SER A 79 29.20 21.36 -8.95
CA SER A 79 29.11 22.83 -8.78
C SER A 79 30.41 23.60 -9.04
N GLY A 80 31.57 22.93 -9.01
CA GLY A 80 32.88 23.58 -9.09
C GLY A 80 33.24 24.17 -10.47
N GLY A 81 32.62 23.69 -11.55
CA GLY A 81 32.90 24.14 -12.92
C GLY A 81 31.74 24.89 -13.61
N ALA A 82 30.57 24.97 -12.98
CA ALA A 82 29.35 25.47 -13.60
C ALA A 82 28.74 26.70 -12.87
N THR A 83 29.49 27.28 -11.93
CA THR A 83 29.08 28.49 -11.21
C THR A 83 28.85 29.64 -12.19
N GLY A 84 27.60 30.12 -12.29
CA GLY A 84 27.21 31.22 -13.19
C GLY A 84 26.30 30.83 -14.36
N PHE A 85 25.96 29.55 -14.53
CA PHE A 85 24.91 29.13 -15.47
C PHE A 85 23.54 29.11 -14.78
N ASP A 86 22.55 29.83 -15.34
CA ASP A 86 21.16 29.84 -14.83
C ASP A 86 20.57 28.42 -14.67
N ALA A 87 20.96 27.48 -15.54
CA ALA A 87 20.54 26.08 -15.46
C ALA A 87 20.96 25.41 -14.13
N THR A 88 22.10 25.79 -13.54
CA THR A 88 22.55 25.23 -12.25
C THR A 88 21.75 25.77 -11.08
N ALA A 89 21.37 27.05 -11.11
CA ALA A 89 20.48 27.64 -10.11
C ALA A 89 19.08 27.00 -10.16
N ALA A 90 18.53 26.82 -11.37
CA ALA A 90 17.25 26.15 -11.56
C ALA A 90 17.29 24.68 -11.08
N LEU A 91 18.36 23.94 -11.37
CA LEU A 91 18.54 22.57 -10.87
C LEU A 91 18.66 22.52 -9.34
N ALA A 92 19.34 23.49 -8.72
CA ALA A 92 19.44 23.58 -7.26
C ALA A 92 18.08 23.84 -6.60
N GLU A 93 17.28 24.76 -7.16
CA GLU A 93 15.92 25.05 -6.69
C GLU A 93 15.00 23.83 -6.83
N ILE A 94 14.99 23.21 -8.02
CA ILE A 94 14.20 22.01 -8.29
C ILE A 94 14.63 20.87 -7.36
N GLY A 95 15.95 20.64 -7.22
CA GLY A 95 16.49 19.63 -6.32
C GLY A 95 16.14 19.85 -4.84
N GLY A 96 16.13 21.11 -4.40
CA GLY A 96 15.62 21.49 -3.08
C GLY A 96 14.15 21.12 -2.90
N SER A 97 13.30 21.52 -3.85
CA SER A 97 11.85 21.22 -3.79
C SER A 97 11.55 19.72 -3.80
N TRP A 98 12.32 18.92 -4.54
CA TRP A 98 12.20 17.46 -4.55
C TRP A 98 12.62 16.85 -3.21
N LYS A 99 13.69 17.35 -2.61
CA LYS A 99 14.15 16.90 -1.29
C LYS A 99 13.09 17.13 -0.22
N ASP A 100 12.43 18.29 -0.23
CA ASP A 100 11.35 18.61 0.70
C ASP A 100 10.15 17.67 0.51
N ARG A 101 9.73 17.46 -0.75
CA ARG A 101 8.62 16.54 -1.07
C ARG A 101 8.93 15.10 -0.66
N LEU A 102 10.11 14.59 -0.97
CA LEU A 102 10.53 13.23 -0.58
C LEU A 102 10.64 13.09 0.94
N THR A 103 11.09 14.13 1.64
CA THR A 103 11.12 14.14 3.11
C THR A 103 9.72 14.04 3.69
N SER A 104 8.75 14.77 3.12
CA SER A 104 7.34 14.66 3.50
C SER A 104 6.76 13.27 3.23
N VAL A 105 7.03 12.69 2.05
CA VAL A 105 6.57 11.34 1.69
C VAL A 105 7.15 10.30 2.64
N ARG A 106 8.45 10.39 2.93
CA ARG A 106 9.14 9.52 3.89
C ARG A 106 8.48 9.58 5.27
N GLY A 107 8.19 10.79 5.76
CA GLY A 107 7.54 10.98 7.07
C GLY A 107 6.14 10.37 7.14
N GLU A 108 5.32 10.56 6.11
CA GLU A 108 3.98 9.95 6.06
C GLU A 108 4.06 8.42 5.95
N CYS A 109 4.99 7.89 5.16
CA CYS A 109 5.21 6.44 5.05
C CYS A 109 5.68 5.81 6.38
N ASP A 110 6.49 6.52 7.16
CA ASP A 110 6.91 6.08 8.50
C ASP A 110 5.71 5.96 9.44
N ARG A 111 4.90 7.03 9.51
CA ARG A 111 3.65 7.06 10.28
C ARG A 111 2.68 5.97 9.86
N LEU A 112 2.46 5.81 8.55
CA LEU A 112 1.54 4.80 8.01
C LEU A 112 2.02 3.39 8.31
N SER A 113 3.32 3.11 8.18
CA SER A 113 3.88 1.80 8.48
C SER A 113 3.56 1.37 9.92
N GLU A 114 3.78 2.27 10.88
CA GLU A 114 3.50 2.00 12.29
C GLU A 114 1.99 1.84 12.57
N ALA A 115 1.16 2.74 12.05
CA ALA A 115 -0.27 2.72 12.25
C ALA A 115 -0.92 1.44 11.68
N LEU A 116 -0.56 1.08 10.45
CA LEU A 116 -1.08 -0.11 9.77
C LEU A 116 -0.61 -1.40 10.46
N HIS A 117 0.62 -1.44 10.97
CA HIS A 117 1.10 -2.58 11.74
C HIS A 117 0.32 -2.74 13.05
N THR A 118 0.10 -1.64 13.77
CA THR A 118 -0.66 -1.63 15.04
C THR A 118 -2.10 -2.10 14.84
N VAL A 119 -2.77 -1.58 13.81
CA VAL A 119 -4.12 -2.00 13.43
C VAL A 119 -4.16 -3.48 13.07
N GLY A 120 -3.20 -3.94 12.25
CA GLY A 120 -3.10 -5.36 11.88
C GLY A 120 -2.91 -6.29 13.09
N LYS A 121 -2.13 -5.87 14.08
CA LYS A 121 -1.96 -6.60 15.34
C LYS A 121 -3.27 -6.67 16.13
N SER A 122 -3.92 -5.53 16.35
CA SER A 122 -5.19 -5.44 17.10
C SER A 122 -6.30 -6.30 16.48
N PHE A 123 -6.44 -6.27 15.14
CA PHE A 123 -7.40 -7.12 14.45
C PHE A 123 -7.07 -8.61 14.61
N GLY A 124 -5.79 -8.99 14.53
CA GLY A 124 -5.39 -10.39 14.76
C GLY A 124 -5.70 -10.89 16.17
N GLU A 125 -5.38 -10.09 17.20
CA GLU A 125 -5.68 -10.43 18.60
C GLU A 125 -7.19 -10.56 18.85
N THR A 126 -7.98 -9.68 18.24
CA THR A 126 -9.46 -9.73 18.33
C THR A 126 -10.03 -10.98 17.67
N ASP A 127 -9.55 -11.33 16.48
CA ASP A 127 -10.00 -12.51 15.74
C ASP A 127 -9.70 -13.81 16.51
N ASP A 128 -8.48 -13.92 17.07
CA ASP A 128 -8.09 -15.05 17.92
C ASP A 128 -8.99 -15.19 19.16
N GLN A 129 -9.30 -14.07 19.83
CA GLN A 129 -10.17 -14.06 21.00
C GLN A 129 -11.61 -14.48 20.68
N VAL A 130 -12.18 -13.93 19.59
CA VAL A 130 -13.52 -14.29 19.14
C VAL A 130 -13.57 -15.76 18.73
N GLY A 131 -12.58 -16.25 17.98
CA GLY A 131 -12.46 -17.64 17.58
C GLY A 131 -12.39 -18.60 18.78
N ALA A 132 -11.67 -18.23 19.83
CA ALA A 132 -11.62 -19.00 21.08
C ALA A 132 -12.99 -19.05 21.78
N ASN A 133 -13.68 -17.91 21.88
CA ASN A 133 -15.00 -17.82 22.50
C ASN A 133 -16.07 -18.64 21.73
N LEU A 134 -16.04 -18.62 20.41
CA LEU A 134 -16.96 -19.40 19.57
C LEU A 134 -16.75 -20.91 19.75
N LYS A 135 -15.49 -21.35 19.80
CA LYS A 135 -15.15 -22.76 20.09
C LYS A 135 -15.64 -23.19 21.48
N ALA A 136 -15.50 -22.32 22.48
CA ALA A 136 -15.97 -22.59 23.84
C ALA A 136 -17.52 -22.60 23.95
N ALA A 137 -18.21 -21.80 23.13
CA ALA A 137 -19.67 -21.68 23.14
C ALA A 137 -20.39 -22.77 22.32
N THR A 138 -19.67 -23.64 21.61
CA THR A 138 -20.29 -24.71 20.81
C THR A 138 -20.84 -25.79 21.77
N PRO A 139 -22.17 -26.01 21.84
CA PRO A 139 -22.75 -26.94 22.81
C PRO A 139 -22.28 -28.37 22.56
N GLN A 140 -21.84 -29.09 23.61
CA GLN A 140 -21.56 -30.52 23.50
C GLN A 140 -22.82 -31.28 23.03
N PRO A 141 -22.70 -32.25 22.10
CA PRO A 141 -23.82 -33.11 21.76
C PRO A 141 -24.24 -33.89 23.01
N SER A 142 -25.53 -33.77 23.36
CA SER A 142 -26.16 -34.42 24.50
C SER A 142 -25.82 -35.91 24.54
N PRO A 143 -25.49 -36.50 25.71
CA PRO A 143 -25.25 -37.93 25.81
C PRO A 143 -26.54 -38.69 25.47
N SER A 144 -26.47 -39.59 24.48
CA SER A 144 -27.61 -40.43 24.08
C SER A 144 -28.19 -41.19 25.28
N PRO A 145 -29.53 -41.25 25.43
CA PRO A 145 -30.14 -42.04 26.49
C PRO A 145 -29.82 -43.51 26.26
N ARG A 146 -29.14 -44.14 27.23
CA ARG A 146 -28.91 -45.59 27.23
C ARG A 146 -30.27 -46.29 27.30
N ALA A 147 -30.60 -47.04 26.25
CA ALA A 147 -31.73 -47.96 26.25
C ALA A 147 -31.51 -49.03 27.34
N ARG A 148 -32.53 -49.26 28.17
CA ARG A 148 -32.58 -50.30 29.19
C ARG A 148 -33.80 -51.17 28.94
#